data_AF-A0A3P1ST90-F1
#
_entry.id   AF-A0A3P1ST90-F1
#
_cell.length_a   1.000
_cell.length_b   1.000
_cell.length_c   1.000
_cell.angle_alpha   90.00
_cell.angle_beta   90.00
_cell.angle_gamma   90.00
#
_symmetry.space_group_name_H-M   'P 1'
#
loop_
_entity.id
_entity.type
_entity.pdbx_description
1 polymer ?
#
loop_
_entity_poly.entity_id
_entity_poly.type
_entity_poly.pdbx_seq_one_letter_code
_entity_poly.pdbx_strand_id
1 'polypeptide(L)'
;MNKKTMFLLLLVMTVAVTYFLYKEPLSVEKRAAVEADMAKQSDTYPATPVWWSDGEVIAVGMLPRANGEKRNDSAQELCKLLWKHGVNRTVVEMYDILKIQESDDWELIGAADCRREG
;
A
#
# COMPACT_ATOMS: atom_id res chain seq x y z
N MET A 1 25.56 -0.20 39.22
CA MET A 1 24.55 0.43 38.34
C MET A 1 23.29 0.73 39.16
N ASN A 2 22.87 1.98 39.26
CA ASN A 2 21.74 2.42 40.09
C ASN A 2 20.41 2.27 39.32
N LYS A 3 19.28 1.98 40.01
CA LYS A 3 17.92 2.02 39.44
C LYS A 3 17.68 3.25 38.54
N LYS A 4 18.13 4.44 38.95
CA LYS A 4 18.01 5.68 38.15
C LYS A 4 18.76 5.60 36.82
N THR A 5 19.96 5.03 36.82
CA THR A 5 20.77 4.83 35.60
C THR A 5 20.12 3.83 34.66
N MET A 6 19.56 2.74 35.21
CA MET A 6 18.82 1.74 34.44
C MET A 6 17.58 2.34 33.76
N PHE A 7 16.81 3.14 34.49
CA PHE A 7 15.64 3.84 33.95
C PHE A 7 16.01 4.82 32.84
N LEU A 8 17.09 5.59 33.00
CA LEU A 8 17.57 6.50 31.96
C LEU A 8 17.98 5.76 30.69
N LEU A 9 18.68 4.64 30.80
CA LEU A 9 19.06 3.82 29.65
C LEU A 9 17.83 3.25 28.92
N LEU A 10 16.83 2.77 29.66
CA LEU A 10 15.57 2.30 29.09
C LEU A 10 14.82 3.40 28.35
N LEU A 11 14.77 4.61 28.91
CA LEU A 11 14.12 5.75 28.28
C LEU A 11 14.85 6.18 27.01
N VAL A 12 16.18 6.25 27.04
CA VAL A 12 16.98 6.58 25.85
C VAL A 12 16.80 5.51 24.77
N MET A 13 16.83 4.22 25.12
CA MET A 13 16.62 3.14 24.14
C MET A 13 15.22 3.16 23.54
N THR A 14 14.18 3.39 24.33
CA THR A 14 12.80 3.47 23.81
C THR A 14 12.63 4.62 22.83
N VAL A 15 13.12 5.82 23.17
CA VAL A 15 13.09 6.98 22.25
C VAL A 15 13.89 6.69 20.97
N ALA A 16 15.07 6.09 21.08
CA ALA A 16 15.91 5.77 19.92
C ALA A 16 15.22 4.76 18.98
N VAL A 17 14.62 3.70 19.54
CA VAL A 17 13.90 2.68 18.77
C VAL A 17 12.67 3.28 18.11
N THR A 18 11.88 4.10 18.82
CA THR A 18 10.72 4.77 18.24
C THR A 18 11.12 5.69 17.11
N TYR A 19 12.17 6.50 17.27
CA TYR A 19 12.67 7.37 16.21
C TYR A 19 13.16 6.58 14.98
N PHE A 20 13.83 5.46 15.20
CA PHE A 20 14.34 4.61 14.11
C PHE A 20 13.22 3.89 13.33
N LEU A 21 12.15 3.49 14.02
CA LEU A 21 11.03 2.77 13.39
C LEU A 21 9.95 3.70 12.83
N TYR A 22 9.96 4.98 13.21
CA TYR A 22 8.96 5.94 12.76
C TYR A 22 9.07 6.18 11.25
N LYS A 23 7.96 5.98 10.55
CA LYS A 23 7.81 6.36 9.14
C LYS A 23 6.60 7.27 9.01
N GLU A 24 6.79 8.39 8.34
CA GLU A 24 5.69 9.32 8.09
C GLU A 24 4.64 8.69 7.16
N PRO A 25 3.35 8.73 7.52
CA PRO A 25 2.27 8.27 6.65
C PRO A 25 2.23 9.00 5.31
N LEU A 26 1.78 8.29 4.27
CA LEU A 26 1.69 8.85 2.94
C LEU A 26 0.62 9.93 2.98
N SER A 27 0.94 11.14 2.53
CA SER A 27 0.03 12.28 2.66
C SER A 27 -1.31 12.00 1.98
N VAL A 28 -2.39 12.52 2.58
CA VAL A 28 -3.75 12.39 2.04
C VAL A 28 -3.84 12.98 0.64
N GLU A 29 -3.13 14.07 0.36
CA GLU A 29 -3.06 14.69 -0.97
C GLU A 29 -2.54 13.73 -2.04
N LYS A 30 -1.44 13.00 -1.76
CA LYS A 30 -0.88 12.03 -2.70
C LYS A 30 -1.83 10.85 -2.93
N ARG A 31 -2.47 10.36 -1.87
CA ARG A 31 -3.48 9.28 -1.96
C ARG A 31 -4.66 9.71 -2.83
N ALA A 32 -5.21 10.89 -2.56
CA ALA A 32 -6.33 11.46 -3.31
C ALA A 32 -5.97 11.72 -4.78
N ALA A 33 -4.74 12.17 -5.09
CA ALA A 33 -4.30 12.38 -6.46
C ALA A 33 -4.22 11.07 -7.27
N VAL A 34 -3.73 10.00 -6.65
CA VAL A 34 -3.70 8.66 -7.26
C VAL A 34 -5.13 8.14 -7.46
N GLU A 35 -5.97 8.21 -6.43
CA GLU A 35 -7.38 7.78 -6.50
C GLU A 35 -8.16 8.52 -7.59
N ALA A 36 -7.96 9.84 -7.72
CA ALA A 36 -8.61 10.65 -8.73
C ALA A 36 -8.18 10.26 -10.15
N ASP A 37 -6.92 9.89 -10.37
CA ASP A 37 -6.47 9.41 -11.69
C ASP A 37 -6.90 7.96 -11.97
N MET A 38 -7.03 7.11 -10.94
CA MET A 38 -7.63 5.78 -11.08
C MET A 38 -9.11 5.88 -11.43
N ALA A 39 -9.86 6.78 -10.79
CA ALA A 39 -11.28 7.00 -11.03
C ALA A 39 -11.60 7.44 -12.47
N LYS A 40 -10.66 8.12 -13.15
CA LYS A 40 -10.77 8.45 -14.59
C LYS A 40 -10.63 7.23 -15.50
N GLN A 41 -10.18 6.10 -14.97
CA GLN A 41 -9.94 4.84 -15.67
C GLN A 41 -10.83 3.74 -15.07
N SER A 42 -12.11 4.04 -14.84
CA SER A 42 -13.08 3.13 -14.21
C SER A 42 -13.22 1.78 -14.93
N ASP A 43 -12.98 1.74 -16.25
CA ASP A 43 -12.99 0.51 -17.04
C ASP A 43 -11.81 -0.42 -16.68
N THR A 44 -10.69 0.17 -16.25
CA THR A 44 -9.50 -0.56 -15.81
C THR A 44 -9.58 -0.88 -14.32
N TYR A 45 -9.98 0.08 -13.50
CA TYR A 45 -10.04 -0.01 -12.04
C TYR A 45 -11.50 0.09 -11.58
N PRO A 46 -12.22 -1.05 -11.47
CA PRO A 46 -13.66 -1.05 -11.24
C PRO A 46 -14.06 -0.74 -9.79
N ALA A 47 -13.10 -0.79 -8.85
CA ALA A 47 -13.32 -0.50 -7.45
C ALA A 47 -12.44 0.65 -6.95
N THR A 48 -12.97 1.38 -5.97
CA THR A 48 -12.18 2.33 -5.18
C THR A 48 -11.07 1.57 -4.44
N PRO A 49 -9.81 2.02 -4.53
CA PRO A 49 -8.71 1.34 -3.84
C PRO A 49 -8.76 1.60 -2.34
N VAL A 50 -8.08 0.76 -1.58
CA VAL A 50 -7.90 0.91 -0.13
C VAL A 50 -6.42 1.03 0.20
N TRP A 51 -6.07 2.00 1.05
CA TRP A 51 -4.70 2.19 1.53
C TRP A 51 -4.50 1.54 2.90
N TRP A 52 -3.49 0.71 3.03
CA TRP A 52 -3.08 0.08 4.30
C TRP A 52 -1.69 0.53 4.72
N SER A 53 -1.31 0.18 5.95
CA SER A 53 0.06 0.35 6.46
C SER A 53 0.61 1.75 6.20
N ASP A 54 -0.18 2.77 6.53
CA ASP A 54 0.19 4.18 6.34
C ASP A 54 0.59 4.55 4.90
N GLY A 55 0.02 3.85 3.92
CA GLY A 55 0.26 4.04 2.49
C GLY A 55 1.41 3.20 1.93
N GLU A 56 1.95 2.25 2.70
CA GLU A 56 2.90 1.25 2.19
C GLU A 56 2.23 0.22 1.29
N VAL A 57 0.91 0.04 1.37
CA VAL A 57 0.15 -0.86 0.48
C VAL A 57 -1.07 -0.14 -0.08
N ILE A 58 -1.32 -0.33 -1.37
CA ILE A 58 -2.59 -0.02 -2.02
C ILE A 58 -3.22 -1.32 -2.54
N ALA A 59 -4.38 -1.65 -1.98
CA ALA A 59 -5.19 -2.80 -2.35
C ALA A 59 -6.27 -2.36 -3.35
N VAL A 60 -6.40 -3.09 -4.46
CA VAL A 60 -7.30 -2.76 -5.55
C VAL A 60 -8.15 -3.97 -5.93
N GLY A 61 -9.47 -3.83 -5.87
CA GLY A 61 -10.40 -4.84 -6.36
C GLY A 61 -10.44 -4.87 -7.89
N MET A 62 -10.19 -6.03 -8.48
CA MET A 62 -10.17 -6.27 -9.92
C MET A 62 -10.95 -7.54 -10.27
N LEU A 63 -11.58 -7.58 -11.44
CA LEU A 63 -12.20 -8.81 -11.95
C LEU A 63 -11.13 -9.89 -12.21
N PRO A 64 -11.33 -11.16 -11.85
CA PRO A 64 -10.37 -12.21 -12.20
C PRO A 64 -10.29 -12.41 -13.72
N ARG A 65 -9.18 -12.95 -14.22
CA ARG A 65 -9.06 -13.37 -15.63
C ARG A 65 -9.65 -14.77 -15.80
N ALA A 66 -10.23 -15.04 -16.97
CA ALA A 66 -10.98 -16.27 -17.23
C ALA A 66 -10.16 -17.58 -17.04
N ASN A 67 -8.83 -17.50 -17.15
CA ASN A 67 -7.91 -18.62 -16.99
C ASN A 67 -7.17 -18.63 -15.65
N GLY A 68 -7.54 -17.75 -14.71
CA GLY A 68 -6.83 -17.59 -13.43
C GLY A 68 -5.45 -16.94 -13.53
N GLU A 69 -5.12 -16.33 -14.68
CA GLU A 69 -3.88 -15.58 -14.84
C GLU A 69 -3.82 -14.42 -13.84
N LYS A 70 -2.67 -14.28 -13.19
CA LYS A 70 -2.43 -13.23 -12.20
C LYS A 70 -2.36 -11.85 -12.85
N ARG A 71 -2.91 -10.84 -12.19
CA ARG A 71 -2.91 -9.43 -12.59
C ARG A 71 -1.64 -8.66 -12.17
N ASN A 72 -0.49 -9.32 -12.20
CA ASN A 72 0.79 -8.68 -11.86
C ASN A 72 1.13 -7.55 -12.83
N ASP A 73 0.73 -7.67 -14.09
CA ASP A 73 0.86 -6.63 -15.11
C ASP A 73 0.01 -5.39 -14.78
N SER A 74 -1.24 -5.56 -14.36
CA SER A 74 -2.09 -4.47 -13.89
C SER A 74 -1.47 -3.77 -12.68
N ALA A 75 -0.85 -4.53 -11.77
CA ALA A 75 -0.14 -3.98 -10.63
C ALA A 75 1.11 -3.18 -11.04
N GLN A 76 1.87 -3.67 -12.01
CA GLN A 76 3.01 -2.96 -12.59
C GLN A 76 2.60 -1.66 -13.31
N GLU A 77 1.48 -1.67 -14.02
CA GLU A 77 0.95 -0.43 -14.64
C GLU A 77 0.53 0.59 -13.58
N LEU A 78 -0.07 0.13 -12.47
CA LEU A 78 -0.40 1.03 -11.36
C LEU A 78 0.85 1.62 -10.70
N CYS A 79 1.98 0.91 -10.67
CA CYS A 79 3.25 1.50 -10.22
C CYS A 79 3.61 2.78 -10.99
N LYS A 80 3.39 2.81 -12.32
CA LYS A 80 3.67 4.01 -13.13
C LYS A 80 2.80 5.19 -12.72
N LEU A 81 1.54 4.94 -12.35
CA LEU A 81 0.64 5.97 -11.85
C LEU A 81 1.07 6.48 -10.47
N LEU A 82 1.44 5.58 -9.55
CA LEU A 82 1.98 5.95 -8.24
C LEU A 82 3.22 6.86 -8.38
N TRP A 83 4.13 6.46 -9.26
CA TRP A 83 5.36 7.19 -9.55
C TRP A 83 5.15 8.58 -10.15
N LYS A 84 4.11 8.74 -10.98
CA LYS A 84 3.70 10.05 -11.53
C LYS A 84 3.33 11.04 -10.42
N HIS A 85 2.76 10.55 -9.32
CA HIS A 85 2.38 11.35 -8.15
C HIS A 85 3.43 11.36 -7.03
N GLY A 86 4.66 10.91 -7.33
CA GLY A 86 5.76 10.87 -6.36
C GLY A 86 5.49 9.93 -5.19
N VAL A 87 4.74 8.85 -5.42
CA VAL A 87 4.51 7.76 -4.47
C VAL A 87 5.48 6.62 -4.80
N ASN A 88 6.56 6.52 -4.03
CA ASN A 88 7.70 5.64 -4.32
C ASN A 88 7.94 4.56 -3.25
N ARG A 89 7.02 4.39 -2.30
CA ARG A 89 7.20 3.50 -1.13
C ARG A 89 6.08 2.48 -0.94
N THR A 90 5.30 2.24 -1.99
CA THR A 90 4.03 1.51 -1.93
C THR A 90 4.13 0.21 -2.72
N VAL A 91 3.60 -0.87 -2.17
CA VAL A 91 3.32 -2.13 -2.85
C VAL A 91 1.89 -2.09 -3.36
N VAL A 92 1.67 -2.55 -4.59
CA VAL A 92 0.34 -2.70 -5.17
C VAL A 92 -0.11 -4.14 -5.03
N GLU A 93 -1.32 -4.33 -4.52
CA GLU A 93 -1.97 -5.62 -4.39
C GLU A 93 -3.32 -5.61 -5.13
N MET A 94 -3.55 -6.63 -5.94
CA MET A 94 -4.75 -6.82 -6.74
C MET A 94 -5.55 -7.97 -6.14
N TYR A 95 -6.80 -7.70 -5.80
CA TYR A 95 -7.70 -8.66 -5.17
C TYR A 95 -8.89 -8.99 -6.06
N ASP A 96 -9.36 -10.23 -5.98
CA ASP A 96 -10.56 -10.66 -6.69
C ASP A 96 -11.79 -9.94 -6.12
N ILE A 97 -12.33 -9.00 -6.90
CA ILE A 97 -13.51 -8.23 -6.48
C ILE A 97 -14.76 -9.09 -6.31
N LEU A 98 -14.89 -10.18 -7.08
CA LEU A 98 -16.05 -11.07 -6.99
C LEU A 98 -16.00 -11.84 -5.66
N LYS A 99 -14.82 -12.29 -5.23
CA LYS A 99 -14.64 -12.96 -3.93
C LYS A 99 -14.87 -12.04 -2.73
N ILE A 100 -14.44 -10.78 -2.84
CA ILE A 100 -14.73 -9.77 -1.83
C ILE A 100 -16.26 -9.58 -1.72
N GLN A 101 -16.96 -9.46 -2.85
CA GLN A 101 -18.41 -9.22 -2.87
C GLN A 101 -19.25 -10.43 -2.42
N GLU A 102 -18.84 -11.64 -2.78
CA GLU A 102 -19.60 -12.88 -2.51
C GLU A 102 -19.39 -13.41 -1.09
N SER A 103 -18.16 -13.34 -0.58
CA SER A 103 -17.77 -14.04 0.66
C SER A 103 -16.87 -13.24 1.60
N ASP A 104 -16.65 -11.95 1.34
CA ASP A 104 -15.67 -11.12 2.07
C ASP A 104 -14.26 -11.76 2.09
N ASP A 105 -13.93 -12.50 1.01
CA ASP A 105 -12.65 -13.17 0.87
C ASP A 105 -11.71 -12.32 0.01
N TRP A 106 -10.56 -11.98 0.58
CA TRP A 106 -9.54 -11.14 -0.04
C TRP A 106 -8.53 -12.01 -0.77
N GLU A 107 -8.96 -12.64 -1.87
CA GLU A 107 -8.10 -13.49 -2.68
C GLU A 107 -7.11 -12.64 -3.49
N LEU A 108 -5.81 -12.76 -3.20
CA LEU A 108 -4.75 -12.04 -3.92
C LEU A 108 -4.55 -12.63 -5.33
N ILE A 109 -4.92 -11.85 -6.34
CA ILE A 109 -4.82 -12.20 -7.75
C ILE A 109 -3.71 -11.47 -8.49
N GLY A 110 -2.94 -10.61 -7.84
CA GLY A 110 -1.72 -10.06 -8.41
C GLY A 110 -1.02 -9.08 -7.47
N ALA A 111 0.26 -8.82 -7.69
CA ALA A 111 1.00 -7.84 -6.91
C ALA A 111 2.19 -7.26 -7.69
N ALA A 112 2.63 -6.07 -7.28
CA ALA A 112 3.88 -5.47 -7.74
C ALA A 112 4.52 -4.63 -6.63
N ASP A 113 5.83 -4.75 -6.50
CA ASP A 113 6.63 -3.87 -5.64
C ASP A 113 6.97 -2.59 -6.40
N CYS A 114 6.30 -1.48 -6.06
CA CYS A 114 6.54 -0.18 -6.69
C CYS A 114 7.52 0.68 -5.89
N ARG A 115 8.23 0.10 -4.92
CA ARG A 115 9.22 0.82 -4.14
C ARG A 115 10.41 1.17 -5.04
N ARG A 116 10.79 2.43 -5.05
CA ARG A 116 12.00 2.91 -5.71
C ARG A 116 12.68 3.93 -4.81
N GLU A 117 14.00 3.95 -4.82
CA GLU A 117 14.74 5.06 -4.23
C GLU A 117 14.33 6.33 -4.99
N GLY A 118 13.78 7.29 -4.25
CA GLY A 118 13.29 8.56 -4.79
C GLY A 118 14.41 9.57 -4.96
#